data_AF-A0A2I1G4A4-F1
#
_entry.id   AF-A0A2I1G4A4-F1
#
_cell.length_a   1.000
_cell.length_b   1.000
_cell.length_c   1.000
_cell.angle_alpha   90.00
_cell.angle_beta   90.00
_cell.angle_gamma   90.00
#
_symmetry.space_group_name_H-M   'P 1'
#
loop_
_entity.id
_entity.type
_entity.pdbx_description
1 polymer ?
#
loop_
_entity_poly.entity_id
_entity_poly.type
_entity_poly.pdbx_seq_one_letter_code
_entity_poly.pdbx_strand_id
1 'polypeptide(L)'
;MCVQKIVAFFSLLTPLTWFTWLTYVAILPVCAILGWLALPFAFFSMIIANVLVLFRLIKKAIYNTGTDDGLLTPTRDALKEIFPRASGQQIARYEEIVNQADELDPVLIISPNLNWINQYGEPAYHLVMDGFATEGLRNARNAIRQRLINAFHIPPSLQASHPHGQTVPVGTAWILTKVGVRDSDFWEDDSFFLTQ
;
A
#
# COMPACT_ATOMS: atom_id res chain seq x y z
N MET A 1 3.70 -28.88 20.57
CA MET A 1 4.16 -27.49 20.90
C MET A 1 5.16 -26.90 19.90
N CYS A 2 6.07 -27.67 19.30
CA CYS A 2 7.08 -27.09 18.37
C CYS A 2 6.51 -26.68 16.98
N VAL A 3 5.54 -27.43 16.45
CA VAL A 3 4.99 -27.20 15.09
C VAL A 3 4.15 -25.90 15.00
N GLN A 4 3.41 -25.56 16.06
CA GLN A 4 2.59 -24.33 16.09
C GLN A 4 3.43 -23.05 16.07
N LYS A 5 4.61 -23.06 16.71
CA LYS A 5 5.53 -21.91 16.68
C LYS A 5 6.18 -21.71 15.31
N ILE A 6 6.41 -22.81 14.57
CA ILE A 6 6.98 -22.77 13.24
C ILE A 6 5.98 -22.17 12.24
N VAL A 7 4.70 -22.54 12.31
CA VAL A 7 3.64 -21.99 11.45
C VAL A 7 3.45 -20.48 11.68
N ALA A 8 3.49 -20.02 12.92
CA ALA A 8 3.39 -18.59 13.24
C ALA A 8 4.59 -17.77 12.72
N PHE A 9 5.78 -18.36 12.70
CA PHE A 9 6.98 -17.74 12.13
C PHE A 9 6.88 -17.62 10.60
N PHE A 10 6.28 -18.62 9.94
CA PHE A 10 6.04 -18.61 8.49
C PHE A 10 4.98 -17.62 8.02
N SER A 11 4.01 -17.24 8.87
CA SER A 11 2.96 -16.28 8.50
C SER A 11 3.38 -14.80 8.60
N LEU A 12 4.55 -14.50 9.19
CA LEU A 12 5.05 -13.13 9.37
C LEU A 12 6.04 -12.69 8.28
N LEU A 13 6.53 -13.62 7.48
CA LEU A 13 7.50 -13.35 6.42
C LEU A 13 6.74 -13.04 5.12
N THR A 14 7.03 -11.91 4.50
CA THR A 14 6.60 -11.61 3.12
C THR A 14 7.04 -12.75 2.19
N PRO A 15 6.34 -13.02 1.08
CA PRO A 15 6.68 -14.13 0.18
C PRO A 15 8.15 -14.16 -0.26
N LEU A 16 8.76 -12.98 -0.38
CA LEU A 16 10.18 -12.81 -0.71
C LEU A 16 11.12 -13.21 0.44
N THR A 17 10.78 -12.88 1.68
CA THR A 17 11.59 -13.20 2.87
C THR A 17 11.44 -14.67 3.29
N TRP A 18 10.29 -15.27 3.01
CA TRP A 18 10.11 -16.73 3.08
C TRP A 18 11.04 -17.46 2.12
N PHE A 19 11.11 -16.99 0.86
CA PHE A 19 11.90 -17.63 -0.18
C PHE A 19 13.40 -17.53 0.10
N THR A 20 13.88 -16.38 0.58
CA THR A 20 15.30 -16.20 0.97
C THR A 20 15.65 -17.04 2.20
N TRP A 21 14.77 -17.11 3.21
CA TRP A 21 15.04 -17.96 4.37
C TRP A 21 15.10 -19.45 3.98
N LEU A 22 14.16 -19.93 3.17
CA LEU A 22 14.10 -21.34 2.75
C LEU A 22 15.31 -21.71 1.87
N THR A 23 15.74 -20.82 0.98
CA THR A 23 16.93 -21.04 0.15
C THR A 23 18.23 -21.06 0.95
N TYR A 24 18.43 -20.12 1.88
CA TYR A 24 19.69 -20.02 2.63
C TYR A 24 19.79 -20.99 3.82
N VAL A 25 18.68 -21.25 4.52
CA VAL A 25 18.69 -22.02 5.78
C VAL A 25 18.38 -23.50 5.57
N ALA A 26 17.54 -23.85 4.60
CA ALA A 26 17.18 -25.24 4.35
C ALA A 26 17.90 -25.84 3.14
N ILE A 27 17.90 -25.13 2.00
CA ILE A 27 18.43 -25.68 0.75
C ILE A 27 19.96 -25.66 0.73
N LEU A 28 20.59 -24.51 1.05
CA LEU A 28 22.05 -24.35 1.02
C LEU A 28 22.83 -25.38 1.86
N PRO A 29 22.47 -25.66 3.13
CA PRO A 29 23.17 -26.69 3.91
C PRO A 29 22.91 -28.12 3.41
N VAL A 30 21.71 -28.41 2.87
CA VAL A 30 21.42 -29.72 2.26
C VAL A 30 22.21 -29.91 0.95
N CYS A 31 22.38 -28.84 0.17
CA CYS A 31 23.23 -28.82 -1.02
C CYS A 31 24.72 -28.99 -0.69
N ALA A 32 25.19 -28.43 0.43
CA ALA A 32 26.57 -28.59 0.90
C ALA A 32 26.88 -30.04 1.31
N ILE A 33 25.90 -30.77 1.84
CA ILE A 33 26.05 -32.18 2.24
C ILE A 33 25.97 -33.13 1.03
N LEU A 34 25.15 -32.81 0.02
CA LEU A 34 24.87 -33.71 -1.09
C LEU A 34 25.66 -33.46 -2.38
N GLY A 35 26.52 -32.42 -2.44
CA GLY A 35 27.61 -32.20 -3.40
C GLY A 35 27.24 -32.05 -4.89
N TRP A 36 26.44 -32.96 -5.43
CA TRP A 36 25.95 -33.03 -6.82
C TRP A 36 24.51 -32.52 -6.99
N LEU A 37 23.75 -32.34 -5.91
CA LEU A 37 22.37 -31.85 -5.98
C LEU A 37 22.26 -30.32 -6.06
N ALA A 38 23.35 -29.56 -5.89
CA ALA A 38 23.34 -28.09 -5.95
C ALA A 38 23.08 -27.54 -7.36
N LEU A 39 23.48 -28.28 -8.39
CA LEU A 39 23.31 -27.91 -9.81
C LEU A 39 21.84 -27.72 -10.21
N PRO A 40 20.91 -28.65 -9.93
CA PRO A 40 19.51 -28.43 -10.21
C PRO A 40 18.92 -27.27 -9.40
N PHE A 41 19.30 -27.06 -8.15
CA PHE A 41 18.80 -25.92 -7.36
C PHE A 41 19.28 -24.56 -7.88
N ALA A 42 20.55 -24.44 -8.28
CA ALA A 42 21.06 -23.25 -8.94
C ALA A 42 20.30 -22.98 -10.25
N PHE A 43 20.06 -24.02 -11.03
CA PHE A 43 19.25 -23.94 -12.26
C PHE A 43 17.80 -23.51 -11.97
N PHE A 44 17.15 -24.05 -10.95
CA PHE A 44 15.81 -23.62 -10.53
C PHE A 44 15.79 -22.18 -10.02
N SER A 45 16.79 -21.73 -9.25
CA SER A 45 16.89 -20.34 -8.81
C SER A 45 17.11 -19.37 -9.97
N MET A 46 17.90 -19.77 -10.97
CA MET A 46 18.10 -19.00 -12.20
C MET A 46 16.83 -18.94 -13.05
N ILE A 47 16.09 -20.06 -13.16
CA ILE A 47 14.78 -20.09 -13.80
C ILE A 47 13.80 -19.19 -13.06
N ILE A 48 13.71 -19.27 -11.73
CA ILE A 48 12.78 -18.45 -10.94
C ILE A 48 13.14 -16.97 -11.05
N ALA A 49 14.43 -16.61 -10.99
CA ALA A 49 14.89 -15.24 -11.22
C ALA A 49 14.53 -14.77 -12.64
N ASN A 50 14.76 -15.60 -13.66
CA ASN A 50 14.39 -15.29 -15.04
C ASN A 50 12.88 -15.20 -15.24
N VAL A 51 12.07 -16.03 -14.56
CA VAL A 51 10.60 -15.99 -14.61
C VAL A 51 10.07 -14.75 -13.90
N LEU A 52 10.66 -14.34 -12.77
CA LEU A 52 10.31 -13.09 -12.10
C LEU A 52 10.68 -11.86 -12.94
N VAL A 53 11.86 -11.87 -13.55
CA VAL A 53 12.28 -10.82 -14.50
C VAL A 53 11.35 -10.82 -15.71
N LEU A 54 11.02 -11.98 -16.26
CA LEU A 54 10.08 -12.12 -17.38
C LEU A 54 8.68 -11.67 -16.98
N PHE A 55 8.20 -11.95 -15.77
CA PHE A 55 6.90 -11.48 -15.29
C PHE A 55 6.90 -9.97 -15.10
N ARG A 56 8.00 -9.38 -14.61
CA ARG A 56 8.20 -7.91 -14.58
C ARG A 56 8.21 -7.32 -15.99
N LEU A 57 8.90 -7.96 -16.93
CA LEU A 57 8.97 -7.53 -18.32
C LEU A 57 7.64 -7.70 -19.06
N ILE A 58 6.89 -8.78 -18.78
CA ILE A 58 5.54 -9.01 -19.32
C ILE A 58 4.56 -8.01 -18.72
N LYS A 59 4.60 -7.73 -17.41
CA LYS A 59 3.82 -6.64 -16.82
C LYS A 59 4.18 -5.33 -17.50
N LYS A 60 5.46 -4.97 -17.54
CA LYS A 60 5.97 -3.77 -18.21
C LYS A 60 5.54 -3.70 -19.68
N ALA A 61 5.56 -4.83 -20.40
CA ALA A 61 5.10 -4.91 -21.77
C ALA A 61 3.58 -4.75 -21.86
N ILE A 62 2.78 -5.42 -21.03
CA ILE A 62 1.31 -5.26 -20.99
C ILE A 62 0.95 -3.79 -20.74
N TYR A 63 1.62 -3.12 -19.80
CA TYR A 63 1.43 -1.68 -19.55
C TYR A 63 1.92 -0.81 -20.73
N ASN A 64 3.06 -1.14 -21.35
CA ASN A 64 3.61 -0.41 -22.50
C ASN A 64 2.88 -0.70 -23.83
N THR A 65 2.16 -1.81 -23.96
CA THR A 65 1.38 -2.15 -25.18
C THR A 65 -0.06 -1.64 -25.06
N GLY A 66 -0.46 -1.16 -23.87
CA GLY A 66 -1.66 -0.35 -23.65
C GLY A 66 -1.48 1.12 -24.00
N THR A 67 -0.43 1.49 -24.74
CA THR A 67 -0.25 2.84 -25.32
C THR A 67 -1.16 3.06 -26.54
N ASP A 68 -2.45 2.79 -26.37
CA ASP A 68 -3.50 3.47 -27.12
C ASP A 68 -3.93 4.66 -26.25
N ASP A 69 -3.20 5.78 -26.40
CA ASP A 69 -3.55 7.20 -26.19
C ASP A 69 -4.67 7.66 -25.22
N GLY A 70 -5.10 6.88 -24.21
CA GLY A 70 -6.24 7.28 -23.39
C GLY A 70 -6.51 6.58 -22.06
N LEU A 71 -5.69 5.61 -21.61
CA LEU A 71 -6.01 4.85 -20.39
C LEU A 71 -5.18 5.22 -19.16
N LEU A 72 -3.96 5.73 -19.31
CA LEU A 72 -3.09 6.05 -18.18
C LEU A 72 -3.05 7.56 -17.93
N THR A 73 -3.29 7.96 -16.68
CA THR A 73 -3.30 9.36 -16.29
C THR A 73 -1.89 9.81 -15.91
N PRO A 74 -1.39 10.95 -16.43
CA PRO A 74 -0.16 11.53 -15.95
C PRO A 74 -0.23 11.72 -14.43
N THR A 75 0.83 11.36 -13.69
CA THR A 75 0.86 11.44 -12.22
C THR A 75 0.42 12.81 -11.71
N ARG A 76 0.81 13.87 -12.42
CA ARG A 76 0.43 15.24 -12.14
C ARG A 76 -1.08 15.50 -12.26
N ASP A 77 -1.74 14.90 -13.23
CA ASP A 77 -3.18 15.08 -13.44
C ASP A 77 -3.99 14.25 -12.43
N ALA A 78 -3.53 13.03 -12.11
CA ALA A 78 -4.08 12.25 -10.99
C ALA A 78 -4.01 13.04 -9.67
N LEU A 79 -2.87 13.66 -9.38
CA LEU A 79 -2.70 14.48 -8.17
C LEU A 79 -3.61 15.72 -8.15
N LYS A 80 -3.93 16.32 -9.31
CA LYS A 80 -4.91 17.41 -9.39
C LYS A 80 -6.33 16.92 -9.11
N GLU A 81 -6.66 15.71 -9.53
CA GLU A 81 -7.95 15.10 -9.23
C GLU A 81 -8.10 14.78 -7.73
N ILE A 82 -7.06 14.21 -7.12
CA ILE A 82 -7.02 13.92 -5.68
C ILE A 82 -7.03 15.21 -4.85
N PHE A 83 -6.34 16.25 -5.31
CA PHE A 83 -6.21 17.55 -4.62
C PHE A 83 -6.65 18.72 -5.51
N PRO A 84 -7.96 18.89 -5.78
CA PRO A 84 -8.46 19.89 -6.72
C PRO A 84 -8.23 21.35 -6.27
N ARG A 85 -7.92 21.55 -4.98
CA ARG A 85 -7.63 22.87 -4.39
C ARG A 85 -6.14 23.16 -4.23
N ALA A 86 -5.26 22.21 -4.53
CA ALA A 86 -3.82 22.40 -4.39
C ALA A 86 -3.27 23.32 -5.49
N SER A 87 -2.32 24.16 -5.13
CA SER A 87 -1.60 24.99 -6.10
C SER A 87 -0.68 24.15 -6.98
N GLY A 88 -0.31 24.66 -8.16
CA GLY A 88 0.63 23.96 -9.05
C GLY A 88 1.99 23.67 -8.39
N GLN A 89 2.42 24.51 -7.44
CA GLN A 89 3.64 24.28 -6.65
C GLN A 89 3.48 23.13 -5.65
N GLN A 90 2.32 23.04 -4.99
CA GLN A 90 2.01 21.92 -4.09
C GLN A 90 1.93 20.60 -4.87
N ILE A 91 1.26 20.60 -6.03
CA ILE A 91 1.19 19.44 -6.90
C ILE A 91 2.60 18.97 -7.33
N ALA A 92 3.48 19.89 -7.71
CA ALA A 92 4.86 19.54 -8.08
C ALA A 92 5.63 18.88 -6.92
N ARG A 93 5.42 19.36 -5.69
CA ARG A 93 6.01 18.75 -4.49
C ARG A 93 5.44 17.36 -4.22
N TYR A 94 4.13 17.17 -4.39
CA TYR A 94 3.49 15.85 -4.22
C TYR A 94 4.00 14.86 -5.27
N GLU A 95 4.14 15.31 -6.51
CA GLU A 95 4.71 14.52 -7.61
C GLU A 95 6.15 14.08 -7.29
N GLU A 96 6.97 14.97 -6.73
CA GLU A 96 8.32 14.62 -6.27
C GLU A 96 8.32 13.53 -5.19
N ILE A 97 7.42 13.62 -4.21
CA ILE A 97 7.29 12.61 -3.14
C ILE A 97 6.85 11.26 -3.72
N VAL A 98 5.84 11.27 -4.60
CA VAL A 98 5.35 10.04 -5.25
C VAL A 98 6.44 9.42 -6.13
N ASN A 99 7.27 10.23 -6.78
CA ASN A 99 8.37 9.74 -7.62
C ASN A 99 9.50 9.07 -6.83
N GLN A 100 9.57 9.26 -5.51
CA GLN A 100 10.49 8.50 -4.65
C GLN A 100 10.06 7.04 -4.46
N ALA A 101 8.78 6.72 -4.69
CA ALA A 101 8.29 5.35 -4.66
C ALA A 101 8.79 4.57 -5.89
N ASP A 102 9.09 3.29 -5.67
CA ASP A 102 9.48 2.37 -6.73
C ASP A 102 8.32 2.18 -7.74
N GLU A 103 8.68 1.87 -8.98
CA GLU A 103 7.67 1.55 -10.00
C GLU A 103 6.87 0.31 -9.57
N LEU A 104 5.55 0.37 -9.68
CA LEU A 104 4.57 -0.61 -9.21
C LEU A 104 4.44 -0.74 -7.67
N ASP A 105 5.04 0.17 -6.89
CA ASP A 105 4.83 0.26 -5.45
C ASP A 105 3.66 1.21 -5.15
N PRO A 106 2.57 0.75 -4.52
CA PRO A 106 1.40 1.58 -4.26
C PRO A 106 1.65 2.59 -3.13
N VAL A 107 1.34 3.85 -3.40
CA VAL A 107 1.39 4.95 -2.44
C VAL A 107 -0.02 5.23 -1.94
N LEU A 108 -0.23 5.15 -0.63
CA LEU A 108 -1.46 5.61 0.01
C LEU A 108 -1.43 7.13 0.14
N ILE A 109 -2.43 7.79 -0.43
CA ILE A 109 -2.65 9.22 -0.32
C ILE A 109 -3.95 9.46 0.44
N ILE A 110 -3.94 10.34 1.43
CA ILE A 110 -5.15 10.74 2.16
C ILE A 110 -5.44 12.20 1.84
N SER A 111 -6.58 12.47 1.20
CA SER A 111 -7.06 13.83 0.98
C SER A 111 -7.95 14.28 2.16
N PRO A 112 -7.77 15.52 2.66
CA PRO A 112 -8.48 15.99 3.85
C PRO A 112 -9.97 16.21 3.58
N ASN A 113 -10.82 15.82 4.53
CA ASN A 113 -12.22 16.19 4.53
C ASN A 113 -12.45 17.50 5.29
N LEU A 114 -12.70 18.58 4.56
CA LEU A 114 -12.87 19.91 5.16
C LEU A 114 -14.11 20.02 6.06
N ASN A 115 -15.18 19.26 5.80
CA ASN A 115 -16.35 19.26 6.68
C ASN A 115 -15.99 18.65 8.04
N TRP A 116 -15.19 17.59 8.04
CA TRP A 116 -14.68 16.97 9.25
C TRP A 116 -13.73 17.92 10.00
N ILE A 117 -12.79 18.56 9.29
CA ILE A 117 -11.86 19.54 9.89
C ILE A 117 -12.62 20.72 10.48
N ASN A 118 -13.66 21.23 9.82
CA ASN A 118 -14.47 22.33 10.36
C ASN A 118 -15.24 21.92 11.62
N GLN A 119 -15.58 20.64 11.78
CA GLN A 119 -16.31 20.11 12.94
C GLN A 119 -15.38 19.84 14.14
N TYR A 120 -14.18 19.32 13.90
CA TYR A 120 -13.27 18.84 14.95
C TYR A 120 -11.99 19.67 15.13
N GLY A 121 -11.68 20.54 14.17
CA GLY A 121 -10.51 21.41 14.13
C GLY A 121 -9.27 20.77 13.48
N GLU A 122 -8.41 21.63 12.94
CA GLU A 122 -7.09 21.27 12.40
C GLU A 122 -6.22 20.48 13.40
N PRO A 123 -6.17 20.81 14.71
CA PRO A 123 -5.37 20.03 15.66
C PRO A 123 -5.83 18.57 15.75
N ALA A 124 -7.14 18.30 15.69
CA ALA A 124 -7.66 16.94 15.71
C ALA A 124 -7.30 16.19 14.42
N TYR A 125 -7.33 16.87 13.27
CA TYR A 125 -6.92 16.29 11.99
C TYR A 125 -5.44 15.88 11.99
N HIS A 126 -4.55 16.76 12.46
CA HIS A 126 -3.12 16.45 12.56
C HIS A 126 -2.85 15.27 13.50
N LEU A 127 -3.55 15.15 14.62
CA LEU A 127 -3.42 13.99 15.52
C LEU A 127 -3.79 12.66 14.84
N VAL A 128 -4.77 12.67 13.94
CA VAL A 128 -5.14 11.49 13.14
C VAL A 128 -4.03 11.14 12.15
N MET A 129 -3.53 12.15 11.41
CA MET A 129 -2.47 11.95 10.41
C MET A 129 -1.16 11.50 11.03
N ASP A 130 -0.78 12.08 12.18
CA ASP A 130 0.40 11.65 12.96
C ASP A 130 0.25 10.19 13.42
N GLY A 131 -0.97 9.78 13.79
CA GLY A 131 -1.28 8.39 14.10
C GLY A 131 -0.96 7.45 12.94
N PHE A 132 -1.36 7.82 11.72
CA PHE A 132 -1.04 7.05 10.50
C PHE A 132 0.46 7.03 10.19
N ALA A 133 1.15 8.16 10.36
CA ALA A 133 2.57 8.27 10.08
C ALA A 133 3.45 7.50 11.07
N THR A 134 3.03 7.39 12.35
CA THR A 134 3.88 6.85 13.43
C THR A 134 3.72 5.34 13.63
N GLU A 135 2.49 4.83 13.62
CA GLU A 135 2.20 3.47 14.08
C GLU A 135 2.13 2.44 12.94
N GLY A 136 2.17 2.91 11.68
CA GLY A 136 1.85 2.10 10.50
C GLY A 136 0.34 1.77 10.42
N LEU A 137 -0.16 1.51 9.20
CA LEU A 137 -1.61 1.52 8.90
C LEU A 137 -2.48 0.66 9.82
N ARG A 138 -2.01 -0.53 10.21
CA ARG A 138 -2.81 -1.48 11.02
C ARG A 138 -2.91 -1.05 12.48
N ASN A 139 -1.83 -0.59 13.08
CA ASN A 139 -1.82 -0.17 14.49
C ASN A 139 -2.38 1.25 14.62
N ALA A 140 -2.14 2.10 13.62
CA ALA A 140 -2.69 3.46 13.53
C ALA A 140 -4.21 3.45 13.67
N ARG A 141 -4.93 2.55 12.97
CA ARG A 141 -6.38 2.47 13.06
C ARG A 141 -6.88 2.30 14.50
N ASN A 142 -6.26 1.40 15.26
CA ASN A 142 -6.65 1.15 16.65
C ASN A 142 -6.29 2.33 17.56
N ALA A 143 -5.09 2.89 17.40
CA ALA A 143 -4.64 4.05 18.16
C ALA A 143 -5.51 5.30 17.89
N ILE A 144 -5.86 5.54 16.63
CA ILE A 144 -6.76 6.63 16.22
C ILE A 144 -8.15 6.39 16.77
N ARG A 145 -8.71 5.18 16.67
CA ARG A 145 -10.04 4.87 17.25
C ARG A 145 -10.10 5.13 18.75
N GLN A 146 -9.02 4.85 19.49
CA GLN A 146 -8.97 5.12 20.94
C GLN A 146 -8.94 6.62 21.27
N ARG A 147 -8.32 7.45 20.41
CA ARG A 147 -8.15 8.89 20.65
C ARG A 147 -9.29 9.73 20.05
N LEU A 148 -9.74 9.36 18.85
CA LEU A 148 -10.68 10.08 18.00
C LEU A 148 -11.59 9.06 17.29
N ILE A 149 -12.59 8.58 18.03
CA ILE A 149 -13.61 7.61 17.56
C ILE A 149 -14.27 8.10 16.25
N ASN A 150 -14.39 9.42 16.09
CA ASN A 150 -15.11 10.04 14.98
C ASN A 150 -14.27 10.22 13.70
N ALA A 151 -13.02 9.75 13.67
CA ALA A 151 -12.19 9.82 12.45
C ALA A 151 -12.66 8.84 11.34
N PHE A 152 -13.40 7.80 11.72
CA PHE A 152 -13.87 6.75 10.81
C PHE A 152 -15.37 6.86 10.54
N HIS A 153 -15.78 6.47 9.34
CA HIS A 153 -17.18 6.43 8.93
C HIS A 153 -17.89 5.24 9.57
N ILE A 154 -19.09 5.48 10.11
CA ILE A 154 -20.00 4.43 10.57
C ILE A 154 -21.09 4.20 9.52
N PRO A 155 -21.18 2.98 8.94
CA PRO A 155 -22.15 2.70 7.89
C PRO A 155 -23.59 2.87 8.39
N PRO A 156 -24.54 3.28 7.52
CA PRO A 156 -25.92 3.54 7.89
C PRO A 156 -26.60 2.41 8.68
N SER A 157 -26.25 1.16 8.38
CA SER A 157 -26.76 -0.02 9.08
C SER A 157 -26.38 -0.09 10.57
N LEU A 158 -25.27 0.53 10.97
CA LEU A 158 -24.77 0.54 12.36
C LEU A 158 -25.05 1.85 13.10
N GLN A 159 -25.57 2.88 12.41
CA GLN A 159 -25.88 4.18 13.00
C GLN A 159 -26.94 4.10 14.11
N ALA A 160 -27.92 3.19 13.99
CA ALA A 160 -28.93 2.99 15.03
C ALA A 160 -28.35 2.55 16.39
N SER A 161 -27.20 1.88 16.38
CA SER A 161 -26.46 1.46 17.59
C SER A 161 -25.44 2.51 18.06
N HIS A 162 -25.17 3.53 17.25
CA HIS A 162 -24.21 4.60 17.53
C HIS A 162 -24.88 5.95 17.28
N PRO A 163 -25.68 6.47 18.24
CA PRO A 163 -26.46 7.70 18.07
C PRO A 163 -25.61 8.98 17.86
N HIS A 164 -24.29 8.88 18.01
CA HIS A 164 -23.31 9.92 17.68
C HIS A 164 -22.34 9.48 16.57
N GLY A 165 -22.71 8.44 15.81
CA GLY A 165 -21.87 7.84 14.80
C GLY A 165 -21.61 8.79 13.65
N GLN A 166 -20.33 9.00 13.34
CA GLN A 166 -19.90 9.93 12.30
C GLN A 166 -20.32 9.43 10.92
N THR A 167 -21.02 10.29 10.16
CA THR A 167 -21.47 10.01 8.79
C THR A 167 -20.41 10.32 7.73
N VAL A 168 -19.36 11.08 8.07
CA VAL A 168 -18.33 11.53 7.13
C VAL A 168 -16.94 11.28 7.72
N PRO A 169 -16.04 10.55 7.04
CA PRO A 169 -14.70 10.25 7.57
C PRO A 169 -13.78 11.48 7.58
N VAL A 170 -12.65 11.35 8.28
CA VAL A 170 -11.60 12.40 8.37
C VAL A 170 -11.02 12.82 7.02
N GLY A 171 -11.09 11.95 6.02
CA GLY A 171 -10.56 12.17 4.69
C GLY A 171 -11.04 11.11 3.70
N THR A 172 -10.54 11.20 2.48
CA THR A 172 -10.69 10.18 1.45
C THR A 172 -9.35 9.53 1.21
N ALA A 173 -9.33 8.19 1.13
CA ALA A 173 -8.11 7.44 0.85
C ALA A 173 -8.03 7.12 -0.63
N TRP A 174 -6.84 7.28 -1.19
CA TRP A 174 -6.54 7.01 -2.59
C TRP A 174 -5.32 6.12 -2.64
N ILE A 175 -5.34 5.14 -3.53
CA ILE A 175 -4.15 4.36 -3.88
C ILE A 175 -3.66 4.88 -5.21
N LEU A 176 -2.40 5.31 -5.25
CA LEU A 176 -1.73 5.72 -6.47
C LEU A 176 -0.55 4.78 -6.72
N THR A 177 -0.55 4.12 -7.87
CA THR A 177 0.50 3.20 -8.29
C THR A 177 1.22 3.76 -9.50
N LYS A 178 2.53 3.95 -9.39
CA LYS A 178 3.35 4.37 -10.53
C LYS A 178 3.47 3.22 -11.52
N VAL A 179 2.99 3.41 -12.75
CA VAL A 179 3.01 2.39 -13.81
C VAL A 179 4.01 2.69 -14.92
N GLY A 180 4.60 3.88 -14.91
CA GLY A 180 5.66 4.29 -15.82
C GLY A 180 6.46 5.47 -15.26
N VAL A 181 7.28 6.11 -16.09
CA VAL A 181 8.15 7.22 -15.63
C VAL A 181 7.34 8.47 -15.25
N ARG A 182 6.20 8.71 -15.91
CA ARG A 182 5.35 9.89 -15.69
C ARG A 182 3.86 9.56 -15.51
N ASP A 183 3.53 8.28 -15.57
CA ASP A 183 2.17 7.79 -15.61
C ASP A 183 1.85 7.00 -14.36
N SER A 184 0.64 7.21 -13.84
CA SER A 184 0.13 6.53 -12.66
C SER A 184 -1.28 6.01 -12.91
N ASP A 185 -1.57 4.90 -12.27
CA ASP A 185 -2.93 4.42 -12.07
C ASP A 185 -3.37 4.82 -10.65
N PHE A 186 -4.63 5.19 -10.48
CA PHE A 186 -5.14 5.60 -9.17
C PHE A 186 -6.63 5.30 -9.01
N TRP A 187 -7.04 4.99 -7.78
CA TRP A 187 -8.42 4.75 -7.43
C TRP A 187 -8.69 5.11 -5.97
N GLU A 188 -9.96 5.36 -5.65
CA GLU A 188 -10.43 5.59 -4.28
C GLU A 188 -10.52 4.26 -3.51
N ASP A 189 -10.06 4.25 -2.26
CA ASP A 189 -10.28 3.14 -1.32
C ASP A 189 -11.41 3.50 -0.35
N ASP A 190 -12.64 3.28 -0.80
CA ASP A 190 -13.88 3.51 -0.04
C ASP A 190 -13.94 2.70 1.27
N SER A 191 -13.16 1.62 1.36
CA SER A 191 -13.12 0.75 2.53
C SER A 191 -12.18 1.26 3.62
N PHE A 192 -11.24 2.14 3.26
CA PHE A 192 -10.17 2.55 4.16
C PHE A 192 -10.72 3.19 5.42
N PHE A 193 -11.69 4.10 5.33
CA PHE A 193 -12.22 4.77 6.52
C PHE A 193 -13.44 4.08 7.15
N LEU A 194 -13.81 2.88 6.72
CA LEU A 194 -14.92 2.15 7.33
C LEU A 194 -14.58 1.64 8.73
N THR A 195 -15.56 1.72 9.63
CA THR A 195 -15.51 1.00 10.90
C THR A 195 -15.71 -0.50 10.66
N GLN A 196 -14.62 -1.24 10.55
CA GLN A 196 -14.58 -2.70 10.80
C GLN A 196 -14.92 -3.02 12.26
#